data_AF-A0A2T8INJ9-F1
#
_entry.id   AF-A0A2T8INJ9-F1
#
_cell.length_a   1.000
_cell.length_b   1.000
_cell.length_c   1.000
_cell.angle_alpha   90.00
_cell.angle_beta   90.00
_cell.angle_gamma   90.00
#
_symmetry.space_group_name_H-M   'P 1'
#
loop_
_entity.id
_entity.type
_entity.pdbx_description
1 polymer ?
#
loop_
_entity_poly.entity_id
_entity_poly.type
_entity_poly.pdbx_seq_one_letter_code
_entity_poly.pdbx_strand_id
1 'polypeptide(L)' 'MVSQFMMELQGLKTVDSEDPPRILHFNPRLRGDWSGKPVIEQNTCYRMQWGTPLRCEGWRSRADEEDC' A
#
# COMPACT_ATOMS: atom_id res chain seq x y z
N MET A 1 11.55 -15.85 5.63
CA MET A 1 11.30 -15.45 4.23
C MET A 1 10.04 -14.60 4.20
N VAL A 2 10.18 -13.34 3.82
CA VAL A 2 9.04 -12.44 3.60
C VAL A 2 8.33 -12.91 2.33
N SER A 3 7.00 -13.03 2.39
CA SER A 3 6.15 -13.32 1.23
C SER A 3 5.23 -12.13 1.06
N GLN A 4 5.33 -11.46 -0.08
CA GLN A 4 4.58 -10.25 -0.37
C GLN A 4 4.28 -10.19 -1.87
N PHE A 5 3.25 -9.44 -2.21
CA PHE A 5 3.00 -8.96 -3.56
C PHE A 5 2.57 -7.50 -3.46
N MET A 6 2.56 -6.81 -4.60
CA MET A 6 2.12 -5.43 -4.66
C MET A 6 1.20 -5.22 -5.85
N MET A 7 0.25 -4.32 -5.68
CA MET A 7 -0.62 -3.81 -6.73
C MET A 7 -0.49 -2.30 -6.72
N GLU A 8 -0.40 -1.71 -7.91
CA GLU A 8 -0.25 -0.26 -8.04
C GLU A 8 -1.30 0.34 -8.94
N LEU A 9 -1.90 1.42 -8.46
CA LEU A 9 -2.55 2.40 -9.32
C LEU A 9 -1.51 3.47 -9.64
N GLN A 10 -1.10 3.52 -10.91
CA GLN A 10 -0.14 4.50 -11.39
C GLN A 10 -0.86 5.64 -12.12
N GLY A 11 -0.35 6.86 -11.98
CA GLY A 11 -0.78 7.99 -12.78
C GLY A 11 -0.26 7.89 -14.22
N LEU A 12 -0.70 8.82 -15.06
CA LEU A 12 -0.17 8.93 -16.41
C LEU A 12 1.26 9.44 -16.37
N LYS A 13 2.09 8.96 -17.29
CA LYS A 13 3.43 9.51 -17.50
C LYS A 13 3.28 10.88 -18.17
N THR A 14 3.57 11.94 -17.44
CA THR A 14 3.46 13.33 -17.93
C THR A 14 4.80 13.94 -18.32
N VAL A 15 5.92 13.38 -17.86
CA VAL A 15 7.28 13.84 -18.15
C VAL A 15 8.11 12.62 -18.56
N ASP A 16 8.79 12.68 -19.71
CA ASP A 16 9.48 11.52 -20.27
C ASP A 16 10.65 11.01 -19.41
N SER A 17 11.24 11.90 -18.61
CA SER A 17 12.39 11.60 -17.74
C SER A 17 12.02 11.06 -16.35
N GLU A 18 10.74 10.98 -16.01
CA GLU A 18 10.29 10.52 -14.68
C GLU A 18 9.39 9.29 -14.80
N ASP A 19 9.44 8.42 -13.78
CA ASP A 19 8.44 7.37 -13.63
C ASP A 19 7.07 7.99 -13.30
N PRO A 20 5.97 7.38 -13.79
CA PRO A 20 4.64 7.83 -13.40
C PRO A 20 4.46 7.77 -11.88
N PRO A 21 3.73 8.72 -11.28
CA PRO A 21 3.48 8.70 -9.84
C PRO A 21 2.69 7.45 -9.46
N ARG A 22 3.01 6.84 -8.32
CA ARG A 22 2.25 5.71 -7.77
C ARG A 22 1.19 6.31 -6.87
N ILE A 23 -0.02 6.48 -7.41
CA ILE A 23 -1.16 7.07 -6.70
C ILE A 23 -1.50 6.21 -5.49
N LEU A 24 -1.58 4.89 -5.71
CA LEU A 24 -1.74 3.89 -4.65
C LEU A 24 -0.70 2.79 -4.85
N HIS A 25 0.13 2.59 -3.85
CA HIS A 25 0.98 1.42 -3.70
C HIS A 25 0.38 0.54 -2.61
N PHE A 26 -0.26 -0.55 -3.01
CA PHE A 26 -0.88 -1.53 -2.12
C PHE A 26 0.02 -2.74 -1.99
N ASN A 27 0.59 -2.96 -0.80
CA ASN A 27 1.63 -3.95 -0.56
C ASN A 27 1.26 -4.91 0.59
N PRO A 28 0.46 -5.96 0.31
CA PRO A 28 0.22 -7.04 1.26
C PRO A 28 1.48 -7.86 1.53
N ARG A 29 1.86 -7.93 2.81
CA ARG A 29 2.98 -8.73 3.30
C ARG A 29 2.41 -9.92 4.07
N LEU A 30 2.21 -11.03 3.36
CA LEU A 30 1.52 -12.24 3.80
C LEU A 30 2.20 -12.94 4.98
N ARG A 31 3.54 -12.88 5.05
CA ARG A 31 4.33 -13.37 6.20
C ARG A 31 4.87 -12.24 7.07
N GLY A 32 4.24 -11.08 7.00
CA GLY A 32 4.55 -9.93 7.83
C GLY A 32 5.94 -9.33 7.65
N ASP A 33 6.21 -8.35 8.51
CA ASP A 33 7.47 -7.63 8.61
C ASP A 33 8.15 -7.93 9.92
N TRP A 34 8.86 -9.06 9.98
CA TRP A 34 9.58 -9.53 11.17
C TRP A 34 8.71 -9.82 12.41
N SER A 35 7.48 -9.30 12.45
CA SER A 35 6.44 -9.55 13.46
C SER A 35 5.77 -10.91 13.31
N GLY A 36 5.94 -11.57 12.15
CA GLY A 36 5.28 -12.82 11.80
C GLY A 36 3.76 -12.70 11.55
N LYS A 37 3.19 -11.49 11.61
CA LYS A 37 1.76 -11.23 11.37
C LYS A 37 1.53 -10.58 10.00
N PRO A 38 0.49 -10.98 9.25
CA PRO A 38 0.18 -10.34 7.98
C PRO A 38 -0.11 -8.85 8.20
N VAL A 39 0.39 -8.02 7.29
CA VAL A 39 0.15 -6.57 7.30
C VAL A 39 -0.04 -6.10 5.86
N ILE A 40 -0.89 -5.09 5.69
CA ILE A 40 -1.02 -4.38 4.43
C ILE A 40 -0.39 -3.01 4.63
N GLU A 41 0.63 -2.71 3.84
CA GLU A 41 1.21 -1.38 3.77
C GLU A 41 0.65 -0.65 2.54
N GLN A 42 0.19 0.58 2.75
CA GLN A 42 -0.31 1.47 1.72
C GLN A 42 0.52 2.74 1.70
N ASN A 43 0.87 3.21 0.51
CA ASN A 43 1.58 4.47 0.36
C ASN A 43 1.31 5.11 -1.01
N THR A 44 1.76 6.35 -1.17
CA THR A 44 1.79 7.08 -2.43
C THR A 44 3.25 7.47 -2.71
N CYS A 45 3.67 7.38 -3.97
CA CYS A 45 4.98 7.85 -4.41
C CYS A 45 4.78 8.97 -5.44
N TYR A 46 5.22 10.18 -5.10
CA TYR A 46 5.16 11.34 -5.98
C TYR A 46 6.56 11.91 -6.15
N ARG A 47 6.98 12.17 -7.39
CA ARG A 47 8.35 12.61 -7.73
C ARG A 47 9.43 11.73 -7.09
N MET A 48 9.24 10.42 -7.15
CA MET A 48 10.13 9.41 -6.57
C MET A 48 10.30 9.52 -5.04
N GLN A 49 9.43 10.26 -4.37
CA GLN A 49 9.40 10.38 -2.91
C GLN A 49 8.16 9.68 -2.36
N TRP A 50 8.39 8.79 -1.41
CA TRP A 50 7.34 8.11 -0.68
C TRP A 50 6.74 9.03 0.39
N GLY A 51 5.42 8.99 0.53
CA GLY A 51 4.73 9.57 1.66
C GLY A 51 4.92 8.77 2.95
N THR A 52 4.22 9.18 4.01
CA THR A 52 4.14 8.40 5.25
C THR A 52 3.33 7.12 5.01
N PRO A 53 3.90 5.93 5.26
CA PRO A 53 3.19 4.67 5.01
C PRO A 53 2.03 4.51 5.99
N LEU A 54 0.87 4.11 5.47
CA LEU A 54 -0.28 3.68 6.25
C LEU A 54 -0.22 2.15 6.41
N ARG A 55 -0.36 1.68 7.65
CA ARG A 55 -0.33 0.25 7.96
C ARG A 55 -1.70 -0.21 8.42
N CYS A 56 -2.24 -1.22 7.75
CA CYS A 56 -3.44 -1.92 8.16
C CYS A 56 -3.07 -3.33 8.61
N GLU A 57 -3.38 -3.65 9.86
CA GLU A 57 -3.12 -4.98 10.44
C GLU A 57 -4.23 -6.01 10.13
N GLY A 58 -5.19 -5.65 9.26
CA GLY A 58 -6.27 -6.55 8.84
C GLY A 58 -7.38 -6.73 9.87
N TRP A 59 -7.60 -5.74 10.74
CA TRP A 59 -8.77 -5.70 11.61
C TRP A 59 -10.04 -5.74 10.75
N ARG A 60 -10.99 -6.62 11.11
CA ARG A 60 -12.29 -6.66 10.44
C ARG A 60 -13.05 -5.37 10.72
N SER A 61 -13.78 -4.87 9.72
CA SER A 61 -14.84 -3.88 9.95
C SER A 61 -15.75 -4.38 11.07
N ARG A 62 -16.17 -3.48 11.96
CA ARG A 62 -17.18 -3.84 12.94
C ARG A 62 -18.55 -3.81 12.26
N ALA A 63 -19.41 -4.77 12.59
CA ALA A 63 -20.72 -4.89 11.96
C ALA A 63 -21.62 -3.66 12.22
N ASP A 64 -21.38 -2.91 13.29
CA ASP A 64 -22.10 -1.69 13.68
C ASP A 64 -21.57 -0.41 13.01
N GLU A 65 -20.47 -0.48 12.24
CA GLU A 65 -19.91 0.65 11.47
C GLU A 65 -20.35 0.63 9.99
N GLU A 66 -21.00 -0.44 9.53
CA GLU A 66 -21.39 -0.64 8.12
C GLU A 66 -22.84 -0.21 7.79
N ASP A 67 -23.65 0.16 8.80
CA ASP A 67 -25.02 0.67 8.62
C ASP A 67 -25.02 2.21 8.49
N CYS A 68 -24.85 2.72 7.26
CA CYS A 68 -25.11 4.11 6.86
C CYS A 68 -26.39 4.21 6.00
#